data_AF-A0A850B6H5-F1
#
_entry.id   AF-A0A850B6H5-F1
#
_cell.length_a   1.000
_cell.length_b   1.000
_cell.length_c   1.000
_cell.angle_alpha   90.00
_cell.angle_beta   90.00
_cell.angle_gamma   90.00
#
_symmetry.space_group_name_H-M   'P 1'
#
loop_
_entity.id
_entity.type
_entity.pdbx_description
1 polymer ?
#
loop_
_entity_poly.entity_id
_entity_poly.type
_entity_poly.pdbx_seq_one_letter_code
_entity_poly.pdbx_strand_id
1 'polypeptide(L)'
;MQLRASLNLVTGLAAMSLVASTAIAQNSAPFTIRFPPDGATVREKVIVKVPMSAIPDGAYVAYTIDGQFRVALAPTDAERAKAGAGGDFEYIWDTKEVVKIQRTNKEEAPADGQHRISATLYVPRGGSAGGAVAAETSQITVTLENKIATDPGALLLRYRYQDGSNRTYERNGTTTIVGGVTQGLAAVGDVDLIGQSSDLLLAVEDVYAGGNAIVRNRLTRLAVRQGGQETVYPESYLPRSIYEEVDTVGVVHYPPSDRETGDTFWQLGIPISATMDLPILPRSEVRIGDTWDTPNVALDIPGTAPDKQPKVTVKSALVGLEWEGMHQTAKIVQTYEGTPKEKSIVFGNITVDNPQIKYTRTVYLAYRSGTLIKVDRDLQVAGTTSEALSPSVGGMSAPGGSAMAPGLSGPPSMGSGGMSGPPVMGGMGAGSSMPFLGPGGLAGGPGGKDEGREGPGGKGLSRMQRGRGALGGLSGPPSMGSGGMIGPPSMGGGRGILGGGSGSMGLGQATTKQKITLRSRTVTTIKPTEATKP
;
A
#
# COMPACT_ATOMS: atom_id res chain seq x y z
N MET A 1 51.91 1.89 103.38
CA MET A 1 52.70 2.89 102.63
C MET A 1 52.09 2.99 101.24
N GLN A 2 51.34 4.07 100.99
CA GLN A 2 51.71 5.16 100.06
C GLN A 2 51.76 4.67 98.59
N LEU A 3 50.74 4.83 97.73
CA LEU A 3 49.98 6.01 97.25
C LEU A 3 50.75 6.82 96.19
N ARG A 4 50.08 7.00 95.03
CA ARG A 4 50.24 7.94 93.88
C ARG A 4 50.57 7.25 92.54
N ALA A 5 49.58 7.12 91.65
CA ALA A 5 49.08 8.11 90.66
C ALA A 5 50.03 8.20 89.44
N SER A 6 49.60 7.89 88.22
CA SER A 6 48.86 8.87 87.42
C SER A 6 48.17 8.26 86.19
N LEU A 7 47.07 8.94 85.85
CA LEU A 7 46.18 8.89 84.69
C LEU A 7 46.92 8.98 83.34
N ASN A 8 46.43 8.29 82.30
CA ASN A 8 46.04 8.98 81.06
C ASN A 8 45.15 8.11 80.16
N LEU A 9 44.04 8.76 79.79
CA LEU A 9 42.96 8.37 78.92
C LEU A 9 43.44 8.52 77.46
N VAL A 10 43.40 7.47 76.64
CA VAL A 10 43.43 7.64 75.17
C VAL A 10 42.41 6.71 74.54
N THR A 11 41.36 7.36 74.06
CA THR A 11 40.29 6.91 73.18
C THR A 11 40.88 6.43 71.86
N GLY A 12 40.70 5.15 71.52
CA GLY A 12 41.16 4.54 70.28
C GLY A 12 40.00 3.91 69.52
N LEU A 13 39.54 4.63 68.50
CA LEU A 13 38.43 4.34 67.59
C LEU A 13 38.45 2.91 67.03
N ALA A 14 37.33 2.18 67.16
CA ALA A 14 37.06 0.95 66.45
C ALA A 14 36.75 1.25 64.97
N ALA A 15 37.71 1.01 64.08
CA ALA A 15 37.48 1.00 62.64
C ALA A 15 37.02 -0.40 62.21
N MET A 16 35.70 -0.63 62.24
CA MET A 16 35.07 -1.76 61.55
C MET A 16 35.36 -1.64 60.05
N SER A 17 36.08 -2.62 59.52
CA SER A 17 36.25 -2.81 58.08
C SER A 17 34.90 -3.20 57.46
N LEU A 18 34.14 -2.19 57.00
CA LEU A 18 33.04 -2.36 56.07
C LEU A 18 33.61 -2.88 54.75
N VAL A 19 33.61 -4.20 54.57
CA VAL A 19 33.64 -4.79 53.24
C VAL A 19 32.29 -4.43 52.61
N ALA A 20 32.27 -3.30 51.89
CA ALA A 20 31.17 -2.93 51.03
C ALA A 20 31.10 -3.97 49.90
N SER A 21 30.35 -5.04 50.13
CA SER A 21 29.82 -5.87 49.08
C SER A 21 29.00 -4.97 48.17
N THR A 22 29.59 -4.52 47.07
CA THR A 22 28.85 -3.92 45.95
C THR A 22 27.98 -5.02 45.37
N ALA A 23 26.82 -5.24 46.00
CA ALA A 23 25.71 -5.92 45.39
C ALA A 23 25.28 -5.06 44.20
N ILE A 24 25.88 -5.31 43.04
CA ILE A 24 25.22 -5.06 41.77
C ILE A 24 24.01 -5.98 41.80
N ALA A 25 22.90 -5.48 42.37
CA ALA A 25 21.58 -6.03 42.14
C ALA A 25 21.24 -5.75 40.67
N GLN A 26 21.94 -6.44 39.76
CA GLN A 26 21.47 -6.67 38.42
C GLN A 26 20.21 -7.50 38.61
N ASN A 27 19.07 -6.80 38.51
CA ASN A 27 17.74 -7.35 38.51
C ASN A 27 17.63 -8.28 37.28
N SER A 28 18.18 -9.49 37.44
CA SER A 28 18.36 -10.49 36.39
C SER A 28 17.06 -11.25 36.23
N ALA A 29 16.09 -10.60 35.58
CA ALA A 29 14.97 -11.35 35.04
C ALA A 29 15.54 -12.47 34.15
N PRO A 30 15.09 -13.73 34.32
CA PRO A 30 15.63 -14.85 33.56
C PRO A 30 15.37 -14.65 32.06
N PHE A 31 16.34 -15.00 31.21
CA PHE A 31 16.18 -14.92 29.76
C PHE A 31 15.13 -15.93 29.30
N THR A 32 13.90 -15.46 29.17
CA THR A 32 12.73 -16.29 28.89
C THR A 32 11.83 -15.58 27.89
N ILE A 33 11.27 -16.32 26.93
CA ILE A 33 10.22 -15.79 26.07
C ILE A 33 8.96 -15.61 26.94
N ARG A 34 8.54 -14.36 27.12
CA ARG A 34 7.34 -13.99 27.91
C ARG A 34 6.05 -14.05 27.11
N PHE A 35 6.15 -13.84 25.81
CA PHE A 35 5.02 -13.87 24.89
C PHE A 35 5.48 -14.34 23.50
N PRO A 36 4.69 -15.14 22.77
CA PRO A 36 3.45 -15.79 23.22
C PRO A 36 3.72 -16.84 24.32
N PRO A 37 2.73 -17.24 25.12
CA PRO A 37 2.91 -18.33 26.08
C PRO A 37 3.11 -19.67 25.36
N ASP A 38 3.76 -20.62 26.03
CA ASP A 38 3.90 -21.98 25.52
C ASP A 38 2.53 -22.64 25.32
N GLY A 39 2.34 -23.32 24.19
CA GLY A 39 1.08 -23.89 23.73
C GLY A 39 0.10 -22.90 23.09
N ALA A 40 0.45 -21.61 22.94
CA ALA A 40 -0.46 -20.61 22.36
C ALA A 40 -0.85 -20.93 20.90
N THR A 41 -2.09 -20.61 20.54
CA THR A 41 -2.50 -20.53 19.13
C THR A 41 -2.21 -19.13 18.61
N VAL A 42 -1.44 -19.05 17.52
CA VAL A 42 -0.94 -17.79 16.96
C VAL A 42 -1.29 -17.68 15.48
N ARG A 43 -1.36 -16.45 14.96
CA ARG A 43 -1.79 -16.17 13.58
C ARG A 43 -1.05 -14.95 13.05
N GLU A 44 -0.86 -14.91 11.73
CA GLU A 44 -0.34 -13.77 10.99
C GLU A 44 1.01 -13.25 11.49
N LYS A 45 0.99 -12.24 12.36
CA LYS A 45 2.19 -11.62 12.93
C LYS A 45 2.30 -12.00 14.40
N VAL A 46 3.29 -12.85 14.72
CA VAL A 46 3.54 -13.35 16.06
C VAL A 46 4.61 -12.50 16.72
N ILE A 47 4.21 -11.70 17.71
CA ILE A 47 5.14 -10.91 18.51
C ILE A 47 5.80 -11.84 19.53
N VAL A 48 7.13 -11.95 19.49
CA VAL A 48 7.94 -12.70 20.43
C VAL A 48 8.62 -11.71 21.36
N LYS A 49 8.33 -11.79 22.66
CA LYS A 49 8.83 -10.85 23.68
C LYS A 49 9.79 -11.51 24.64
N VAL A 50 10.92 -10.86 24.88
CA VAL A 50 11.94 -11.27 25.85
C VAL A 50 12.24 -10.07 26.75
N PRO A 51 12.43 -10.24 28.07
CA PRO A 51 12.75 -9.11 28.95
C PRO A 51 14.00 -8.36 28.48
N MET A 52 13.89 -7.03 28.31
CA MET A 52 15.02 -6.19 27.91
C MET A 52 16.17 -6.25 28.93
N SER A 53 15.83 -6.35 30.22
CA SER A 53 16.81 -6.46 31.30
C SER A 53 17.65 -7.75 31.27
N ALA A 54 17.19 -8.77 30.54
CA ALA A 54 17.92 -10.03 30.36
C ALA A 54 18.94 -9.97 29.21
N ILE A 55 19.00 -8.86 28.46
CA ILE A 55 19.88 -8.70 27.30
C ILE A 55 20.96 -7.66 27.63
N PRO A 56 22.20 -8.07 27.97
CA PRO A 56 23.29 -7.14 28.26
C PRO A 56 23.63 -6.21 27.10
N ASP A 57 24.36 -5.14 27.38
CA ASP A 57 24.86 -4.24 26.33
C ASP A 57 25.86 -4.97 25.42
N GLY A 58 25.77 -4.71 24.12
CA GLY A 58 26.53 -5.43 23.09
C GLY A 58 26.09 -6.87 22.84
N ALA A 59 25.13 -7.40 23.61
CA ALA A 59 24.51 -8.70 23.33
C ALA A 59 23.44 -8.60 22.23
N TYR A 60 23.18 -9.73 21.58
CA TYR A 60 22.09 -9.85 20.60
C TYR A 60 21.32 -11.15 20.82
N VAL A 61 20.08 -11.17 20.32
CA VAL A 61 19.20 -12.34 20.39
C VAL A 61 19.02 -12.90 18.99
N ALA A 62 19.36 -14.17 18.82
CA ALA A 62 19.09 -14.92 17.60
C ALA A 62 17.76 -15.68 17.75
N TYR A 63 16.85 -15.49 16.80
CA TYR A 63 15.58 -16.19 16.72
C TYR A 63 15.65 -17.29 15.66
N THR A 64 15.19 -18.48 16.03
CA THR A 64 15.02 -19.61 15.12
C THR A 64 13.60 -20.15 15.23
N ILE A 65 13.04 -20.61 14.11
CA ILE A 65 11.72 -21.25 14.05
C ILE A 65 11.95 -22.64 13.45
N ASP A 66 11.56 -23.69 14.17
CA ASP A 66 11.79 -25.09 13.80
C ASP A 66 13.27 -25.40 13.53
N GLY A 67 14.16 -24.75 14.29
CA GLY A 67 15.61 -24.86 14.14
C GLY A 67 16.19 -24.09 12.96
N GLN A 68 15.37 -23.45 12.12
CA GLN A 68 15.81 -22.61 11.03
C GLN A 68 16.05 -21.16 11.53
N PHE A 69 17.26 -20.66 11.30
CA PHE A 69 17.62 -19.28 11.61
C PHE A 69 16.75 -18.29 10.84
N ARG A 70 16.20 -17.30 11.56
CA ARG A 70 15.40 -16.22 10.99
C ARG A 70 16.15 -14.91 11.01
N VAL A 71 16.54 -14.47 12.21
CA VAL A 71 17.14 -13.16 12.40
C VAL A 71 17.99 -13.15 13.68
N ALA A 72 19.00 -12.27 13.71
CA ALA A 72 19.73 -11.90 14.90
C ALA A 72 19.58 -10.39 15.09
N LEU A 73 19.04 -9.97 16.23
CA LEU A 73 18.74 -8.57 16.51
C LEU A 73 19.42 -8.15 17.81
N ALA A 74 20.09 -7.00 17.79
CA ALA A 74 20.63 -6.36 18.98
C ALA A 74 19.70 -5.21 19.39
N PRO A 75 19.37 -5.05 20.68
CA PRO A 75 18.58 -3.90 21.11
C PRO A 75 19.36 -2.60 20.89
N THR A 76 18.74 -1.64 20.24
CA THR A 76 19.26 -0.29 20.05
C THR A 76 19.15 0.54 21.32
N ASP A 77 19.96 1.59 21.45
CA ASP A 77 19.89 2.52 22.60
C ASP A 77 18.50 3.15 22.73
N ALA A 78 17.87 3.45 21.60
CA ALA A 78 16.50 3.99 21.56
C ALA A 78 15.47 2.99 22.08
N GLU A 79 15.58 1.70 21.72
CA GLU A 79 14.70 0.65 22.23
C GLU A 79 14.90 0.41 23.73
N ARG A 80 16.14 0.41 24.20
CA ARG A 80 16.47 0.29 25.64
C ARG A 80 15.88 1.47 26.42
N ALA A 81 16.03 2.69 25.93
CA ALA A 81 15.47 3.89 26.55
C ALA A 81 13.94 3.86 26.59
N LYS A 82 13.29 3.39 25.51
CA LYS A 82 11.83 3.30 25.42
C LYS A 82 11.25 2.20 26.32
N ALA A 83 11.94 1.06 26.44
CA ALA A 83 11.48 -0.08 27.23
C ALA A 83 11.48 0.21 28.74
N GLY A 84 12.46 0.98 29.23
CA GLY A 84 12.61 1.30 30.64
C GLY A 84 12.86 0.07 31.52
N ALA A 85 12.74 0.23 32.84
CA ALA A 85 12.92 -0.85 33.81
C ALA A 85 11.74 -1.82 33.76
N GLY A 86 11.91 -2.93 33.03
CA GLY A 86 10.92 -4.02 32.93
C GLY A 86 10.26 -4.17 31.56
N GLY A 87 10.59 -3.31 30.58
CA GLY A 87 10.11 -3.47 29.21
C GLY A 87 10.69 -4.69 28.51
N ASP A 88 10.09 -5.02 27.38
CA ASP A 88 10.45 -6.19 26.57
C ASP A 88 11.16 -5.77 25.28
N PHE A 89 12.06 -6.63 24.82
CA PHE A 89 12.59 -6.64 23.47
C PHE A 89 11.69 -7.51 22.59
N GLU A 90 11.29 -6.98 21.44
CA GLU A 90 10.27 -7.57 20.59
C GLU A 90 10.86 -8.01 19.24
N TYR A 91 10.51 -9.23 18.82
CA TYR A 91 10.71 -9.71 17.45
C TYR A 91 9.34 -10.06 16.85
N ILE A 92 9.08 -9.69 15.61
CA ILE A 92 7.83 -10.02 14.92
C ILE A 92 8.13 -11.12 13.90
N TRP A 93 7.58 -12.31 14.13
CA TRP A 93 7.55 -13.35 13.11
C TRP A 93 6.33 -13.16 12.20
N ASP A 94 6.57 -12.81 10.95
CA ASP A 94 5.54 -12.80 9.91
C ASP A 94 5.35 -14.22 9.35
N THR A 95 4.25 -14.86 9.72
CA THR A 95 3.92 -16.25 9.36
C THR A 95 3.45 -16.40 7.92
N LYS A 96 3.26 -15.28 7.20
CA LYS A 96 2.90 -15.26 5.78
C LYS A 96 4.07 -14.90 4.89
N GLU A 97 5.19 -14.51 5.47
CA GLU A 97 6.42 -14.28 4.74
C GLU A 97 6.88 -15.60 4.09
N VAL A 98 7.09 -15.55 2.78
CA VAL A 98 7.62 -16.67 2.03
C VAL A 98 9.11 -16.76 2.34
N VAL A 99 9.53 -17.92 2.83
CA VAL A 99 10.90 -18.13 3.28
C VAL A 99 11.48 -19.35 2.59
N LYS A 100 12.75 -19.28 2.22
CA LYS A 100 13.46 -20.42 1.66
C LYS A 100 13.60 -21.48 2.74
N ILE A 101 13.00 -22.65 2.54
CA ILE A 101 13.07 -23.75 3.52
C ILE A 101 14.47 -24.35 3.44
N GLN A 102 15.20 -24.34 4.55
CA GLN A 102 16.56 -24.89 4.60
C GLN A 102 16.56 -26.35 4.09
N ARG A 103 17.59 -26.70 3.32
CA ARG A 103 17.77 -28.01 2.65
C ARG A 103 16.84 -28.28 1.46
N THR A 104 16.00 -27.33 1.09
CA THR A 104 15.22 -27.38 -0.16
C THR A 104 15.41 -26.11 -0.97
N ASN A 105 15.13 -26.16 -2.27
CA ASN A 105 15.02 -24.96 -3.12
C ASN A 105 13.58 -24.42 -3.16
N LYS A 106 12.75 -24.81 -2.18
CA LYS A 106 11.36 -24.37 -2.10
C LYS A 106 11.27 -23.09 -1.28
N GLU A 107 10.47 -22.17 -1.78
CA GLU A 107 10.12 -20.91 -1.14
C GLU A 107 8.62 -20.98 -0.82
N GLU A 108 8.30 -21.17 0.44
CA GLU A 108 6.92 -21.33 0.90
C GLU A 108 6.75 -20.59 2.24
N ALA A 109 5.54 -20.11 2.51
CA ALA A 109 5.21 -19.60 3.84
C ALA A 109 5.13 -20.78 4.83
N PRO A 110 5.41 -20.56 6.13
CA PRO A 110 5.17 -21.56 7.17
C PRO A 110 3.77 -22.17 7.07
N ALA A 111 3.69 -23.50 7.03
CA ALA A 111 2.41 -24.22 7.02
C ALA A 111 1.76 -24.17 8.40
N ASP A 112 0.43 -24.17 8.48
CA ASP A 112 -0.29 -24.28 9.76
C ASP A 112 0.08 -25.57 10.51
N GLY A 113 0.07 -25.49 11.85
CA GLY A 113 0.44 -26.60 12.72
C GLY A 113 1.36 -26.17 13.86
N GLN A 114 2.01 -27.15 14.48
CA GLN A 114 2.89 -26.92 15.63
C GLN A 114 4.25 -26.41 15.18
N HIS A 115 4.71 -25.30 15.76
CA HIS A 115 6.03 -24.71 15.52
C HIS A 115 6.77 -24.48 16.82
N ARG A 116 8.09 -24.65 16.77
CA ARG A 116 8.98 -24.32 17.90
C ARG A 116 9.69 -23.00 17.64
N ILE A 117 9.47 -22.03 18.52
CA ILE A 117 10.18 -20.75 18.53
C ILE A 117 11.32 -20.85 19.56
N SER A 118 12.54 -20.54 19.15
CA SER A 118 13.70 -20.49 20.04
C SER A 118 14.38 -19.13 19.95
N ALA A 119 14.58 -18.51 21.10
CA ALA A 119 15.41 -17.31 21.26
C ALA A 119 16.72 -17.72 21.94
N THR A 120 17.87 -17.34 21.37
CA THR A 120 19.20 -17.63 21.91
C THR A 120 19.93 -16.32 22.16
N LEU A 121 20.33 -16.07 23.41
CA LEU A 121 21.12 -14.91 23.79
C LEU A 121 22.59 -15.16 23.46
N TYR A 122 23.19 -14.26 22.69
CA TYR A 122 24.63 -14.23 22.43
C TYR A 122 25.26 -13.03 23.12
N VAL A 123 26.24 -13.29 23.98
CA VAL A 123 26.97 -12.24 24.72
C VAL A 123 28.39 -12.09 24.16
N PRO A 124 28.95 -10.86 24.12
CA PRO A 124 30.32 -10.63 23.69
C PRO A 124 31.32 -11.43 24.53
N ARG A 125 32.30 -12.05 23.88
CA ARG A 125 33.39 -12.75 24.55
C ARG A 125 34.41 -11.73 25.07
N GLY A 126 34.57 -11.63 26.39
CA GLY A 126 35.57 -10.77 27.00
C GLY A 126 36.98 -11.05 26.47
N GLY A 127 37.69 -10.00 26.03
CA GLY A 127 39.09 -10.10 25.58
C GLY A 127 39.30 -10.54 24.12
N SER A 128 38.25 -10.66 23.30
CA SER A 128 38.40 -10.94 21.87
C SER A 128 37.52 -10.01 21.04
N ALA A 129 38.13 -9.21 20.17
CA ALA A 129 37.41 -8.39 19.22
C ALA A 129 36.69 -9.32 18.21
N GLY A 130 35.36 -9.36 18.27
CA GLY A 130 34.50 -9.97 17.23
C GLY A 130 33.91 -11.36 17.53
N GLY A 131 34.02 -11.89 18.75
CA GLY A 131 33.39 -13.16 19.12
C GLY A 131 32.20 -12.98 20.06
N ALA A 132 31.08 -13.64 19.79
CA ALA A 132 29.98 -13.79 20.76
C ALA A 132 29.78 -15.28 21.07
N VAL A 133 29.36 -15.60 22.29
CA VAL A 133 29.08 -16.97 22.73
C VAL A 133 27.62 -17.06 23.16
N ALA A 134 26.95 -18.16 22.80
CA ALA A 134 25.61 -18.44 23.27
C ALA A 134 25.63 -18.57 24.81
N ALA A 135 24.89 -17.71 25.49
CA ALA A 135 24.79 -17.69 26.95
C ALA A 135 23.58 -18.47 27.45
N GLU A 136 22.39 -18.13 26.94
CA GLU A 136 21.11 -18.70 27.38
C GLU A 136 20.20 -18.97 26.17
N THR A 137 19.28 -19.92 26.31
CA THR A 137 18.31 -20.26 25.27
C THR A 137 16.94 -20.47 25.91
N SER A 138 15.93 -19.84 25.33
CA SER A 138 14.53 -20.04 25.71
C SER A 138 13.74 -20.57 24.52
N GLN A 139 12.86 -21.53 24.78
CA GLN A 139 12.05 -22.19 23.75
C GLN A 139 10.60 -22.26 24.19
N ILE A 140 9.71 -22.05 23.22
CA ILE A 140 8.28 -22.27 23.35
C ILE A 140 7.77 -22.99 22.11
N THR A 141 6.63 -23.63 22.25
CA THR A 141 5.90 -24.29 21.18
C THR A 141 4.57 -23.57 20.97
N VAL A 142 4.24 -23.26 19.73
CA VAL A 142 2.99 -22.57 19.38
C VAL A 142 2.26 -23.35 18.29
N THR A 143 0.96 -23.13 18.15
CA THR A 143 0.16 -23.67 17.05
C THR A 143 -0.20 -22.53 16.11
N LEU A 144 0.34 -22.56 14.89
CA LEU A 144 -0.01 -21.63 13.83
C LEU A 144 -1.33 -22.03 13.19
N GLU A 145 -2.27 -21.08 13.11
CA GLU A 145 -3.61 -21.30 12.55
C GLU A 145 -4.02 -20.12 11.65
N ASN A 146 -3.33 -19.96 10.51
CA ASN A 146 -3.69 -18.93 9.54
C ASN A 146 -4.95 -19.30 8.76
N LYS A 147 -5.15 -20.58 8.41
CA LYS A 147 -6.35 -21.05 7.72
C LYS A 147 -7.48 -21.29 8.70
N ILE A 148 -8.71 -21.04 8.27
CA ILE A 148 -9.91 -21.32 9.05
C ILE A 148 -10.41 -22.69 8.62
N ALA A 149 -10.24 -23.69 9.51
CA ALA A 149 -10.65 -25.07 9.23
C ALA A 149 -12.17 -25.28 9.31
N THR A 150 -12.87 -24.46 10.11
CA THR A 150 -14.32 -24.57 10.27
C THR A 150 -15.04 -24.08 9.02
N ASP A 151 -15.77 -24.96 8.34
CA ASP A 151 -16.62 -24.60 7.20
C ASP A 151 -17.86 -23.80 7.67
N PRO A 152 -17.99 -22.52 7.30
CA PRO A 152 -19.17 -21.72 7.62
C PRO A 152 -20.38 -22.04 6.73
N GLY A 153 -20.24 -22.94 5.75
CA GLY A 153 -21.26 -23.25 4.75
C GLY A 153 -21.21 -22.30 3.55
N ALA A 154 -22.35 -22.13 2.88
CA ALA A 154 -22.46 -21.20 1.75
C ALA A 154 -22.35 -19.75 2.24
N LEU A 155 -21.58 -18.93 1.53
CA LEU A 155 -21.29 -17.54 1.88
C LEU A 155 -21.91 -16.58 0.86
N LEU A 156 -22.74 -15.67 1.34
CA LEU A 156 -23.18 -14.50 0.57
C LEU A 156 -22.16 -13.36 0.75
N LEU A 157 -21.18 -13.29 -0.16
CA LEU A 157 -20.11 -12.30 -0.10
C LEU A 157 -20.64 -10.91 -0.50
N ARG A 158 -20.65 -9.97 0.46
CA ARG A 158 -21.13 -8.59 0.27
C ARG A 158 -20.29 -7.61 1.04
N TYR A 159 -20.14 -6.40 0.49
CA TYR A 159 -19.74 -5.25 1.26
C TYR A 159 -20.87 -4.86 2.20
N ARG A 160 -20.54 -4.65 3.47
CA ARG A 160 -21.48 -4.13 4.47
C ARG A 160 -20.95 -2.77 4.92
N TYR A 161 -21.53 -1.73 4.33
CA TYR A 161 -21.21 -0.36 4.66
C TYR A 161 -21.85 0.00 5.99
N GLN A 162 -21.12 0.78 6.79
CA GLN A 162 -21.62 1.36 8.03
C GLN A 162 -21.62 2.87 7.85
N ASP A 163 -22.77 3.49 8.05
CA ASP A 163 -22.92 4.93 7.93
C ASP A 163 -21.92 5.67 8.83
N GLY A 164 -21.29 6.72 8.30
CA GLY A 164 -20.23 7.49 8.96
C GLY A 164 -18.90 6.76 9.16
N SER A 165 -18.74 5.51 8.69
CA SER A 165 -17.49 4.77 8.88
C SER A 165 -16.37 5.26 7.96
N ASN A 166 -15.16 5.36 8.51
CA ASN A 166 -13.96 5.77 7.78
C ASN A 166 -12.93 4.66 7.81
N ARG A 167 -12.37 4.32 6.64
CA ARG A 167 -11.33 3.30 6.50
C ARG A 167 -10.18 3.88 5.69
N THR A 168 -8.97 3.81 6.23
CA THR A 168 -7.76 4.18 5.50
C THR A 168 -7.11 2.91 4.99
N TYR A 169 -6.68 2.92 3.73
CA TYR A 169 -5.97 1.83 3.09
C TYR A 169 -4.60 2.31 2.65
N GLU A 170 -3.59 1.51 2.92
CA GLU A 170 -2.26 1.70 2.35
C GLU A 170 -2.18 0.93 1.03
N ARG A 171 -1.75 1.61 -0.04
CA ARG A 171 -1.54 1.01 -1.36
C ARG A 171 -0.09 1.20 -1.78
N ASN A 172 0.62 0.08 -1.94
CA ASN A 172 2.01 0.01 -2.36
C ASN A 172 2.09 -0.69 -3.72
N GLY A 173 2.64 -0.03 -4.73
CA GLY A 173 2.78 -0.52 -6.09
C GLY A 173 4.22 -0.49 -6.57
N THR A 174 4.62 -1.47 -7.37
CA THR A 174 5.91 -1.50 -8.07
C THR A 174 5.67 -1.88 -9.51
N THR A 175 6.49 -1.35 -10.41
CA THR A 175 6.53 -1.67 -11.83
C THR A 175 7.96 -1.93 -12.24
N THR A 176 8.21 -3.05 -12.92
CA THR A 176 9.53 -3.47 -13.37
C THR A 176 9.52 -3.89 -14.84
N ILE A 177 10.63 -3.66 -15.54
CA ILE A 177 10.93 -4.33 -16.80
C ILE A 177 11.59 -5.65 -16.44
N VAL A 178 11.02 -6.76 -16.92
CA VAL A 178 11.60 -8.08 -16.77
C VAL A 178 12.66 -8.28 -17.84
N GLY A 179 13.88 -8.66 -17.44
CA GLY A 179 15.06 -8.77 -18.30
C GLY A 179 14.76 -9.47 -19.65
N GLY A 180 14.90 -8.71 -20.75
CA GLY A 180 14.52 -9.18 -22.09
C GLY A 180 14.73 -8.18 -23.23
N VAL A 181 15.48 -7.09 -23.02
CA VAL A 181 15.87 -6.20 -24.13
C VAL A 181 16.97 -6.90 -24.94
N THR A 182 16.57 -7.90 -25.72
CA THR A 182 17.44 -8.63 -26.64
C THR A 182 17.77 -7.76 -27.84
N GLN A 183 18.69 -6.81 -27.67
CA GLN A 183 19.49 -6.28 -28.78
C GLN A 183 20.79 -5.64 -28.24
N GLY A 184 21.89 -6.41 -28.33
CA GLY A 184 23.26 -5.88 -28.36
C GLY A 184 23.95 -5.54 -27.04
N LEU A 185 23.25 -5.49 -25.90
CA LEU A 185 23.87 -5.26 -24.58
C LEU A 185 23.50 -6.39 -23.63
N ALA A 186 24.45 -6.77 -22.76
CA ALA A 186 24.33 -7.86 -21.80
C ALA A 186 22.98 -7.82 -21.07
N ALA A 187 22.40 -8.99 -20.79
CA ALA A 187 21.13 -9.13 -20.08
C ALA A 187 21.18 -8.33 -18.77
N VAL A 188 20.56 -7.14 -18.79
CA VAL A 188 20.33 -6.36 -17.59
C VAL A 188 19.27 -7.10 -16.80
N GLY A 189 19.52 -7.35 -15.51
CA GLY A 189 18.51 -7.91 -14.61
C GLY A 189 17.26 -7.05 -14.57
N ASP A 190 16.24 -7.49 -13.82
CA ASP A 190 14.99 -6.73 -13.70
C ASP A 190 15.26 -5.27 -13.29
N VAL A 191 14.65 -4.33 -14.02
CA VAL A 191 14.85 -2.88 -13.79
C VAL A 191 13.57 -2.29 -13.22
N ASP A 192 13.65 -1.74 -12.01
CA ASP A 192 12.59 -0.96 -11.39
C ASP A 192 12.32 0.30 -12.21
N LEU A 193 11.10 0.46 -12.72
CA LEU A 193 10.65 1.67 -13.41
C LEU A 193 10.10 2.68 -12.42
N ILE A 194 9.06 2.27 -11.69
CA ILE A 194 8.28 3.14 -10.81
C ILE A 194 7.86 2.33 -9.59
N GLY A 195 8.12 2.87 -8.40
CA GLY A 195 7.47 2.48 -7.15
C GLY A 195 6.48 3.56 -6.73
N GLN A 196 5.39 3.17 -6.06
CA GLN A 196 4.44 4.11 -5.48
C GLN A 196 3.96 3.62 -4.12
N SER A 197 3.79 4.54 -3.18
CA SER A 197 3.13 4.30 -1.89
C SER A 197 2.08 5.38 -1.68
N SER A 198 0.88 4.98 -1.31
CA SER A 198 -0.24 5.90 -1.13
C SER A 198 -1.14 5.50 0.01
N ASP A 199 -1.80 6.49 0.63
CA ASP A 199 -2.88 6.24 1.57
C ASP A 199 -4.20 6.72 0.96
N LEU A 200 -5.21 5.85 0.96
CA LEU A 200 -6.54 6.10 0.45
C LEU A 200 -7.55 6.05 1.59
N LEU A 201 -8.27 7.13 1.81
CA LEU A 201 -9.44 7.17 2.67
C LEU A 201 -10.67 6.73 1.87
N LEU A 202 -11.40 5.75 2.39
CA LEU A 202 -12.75 5.39 1.99
C LEU A 202 -13.69 5.72 3.17
N ALA A 203 -14.43 6.81 3.04
CA ALA A 203 -15.44 7.24 4.00
C ALA A 203 -16.83 6.86 3.49
N VAL A 204 -17.68 6.29 4.34
CA VAL A 204 -19.10 6.05 4.03
C VAL A 204 -19.89 7.25 4.52
N GLU A 205 -20.47 7.99 3.57
CA GLU A 205 -21.17 9.25 3.84
C GLU A 205 -22.68 9.03 4.05
N ASP A 206 -23.25 8.01 3.40
CA ASP A 206 -24.65 7.60 3.58
C ASP A 206 -24.82 6.13 3.13
N VAL A 207 -25.85 5.45 3.65
CA VAL A 207 -26.24 4.08 3.27
C VAL A 207 -27.74 4.03 3.00
N TYR A 208 -28.10 3.72 1.75
CA TYR A 208 -29.49 3.56 1.32
C TYR A 208 -30.14 2.32 1.93
N ALA A 209 -31.48 2.30 1.96
CA ALA A 209 -32.26 1.16 2.47
C ALA A 209 -31.96 -0.18 1.77
N GLY A 210 -31.49 -0.15 0.50
CA GLY A 210 -31.07 -1.33 -0.26
C GLY A 210 -29.63 -1.81 0.04
N GLY A 211 -28.89 -1.10 0.89
CA GLY A 211 -27.50 -1.39 1.24
C GLY A 211 -26.45 -0.75 0.32
N ASN A 212 -26.85 -0.11 -0.77
CA ASN A 212 -25.97 0.76 -1.55
C ASN A 212 -25.47 1.91 -0.68
N ALA A 213 -24.25 2.38 -0.90
CA ALA A 213 -23.65 3.45 -0.12
C ALA A 213 -23.13 4.57 -1.01
N ILE A 214 -23.20 5.80 -0.48
CA ILE A 214 -22.40 6.91 -0.98
C ILE A 214 -21.06 6.86 -0.26
N VAL A 215 -20.00 6.65 -1.03
CA VAL A 215 -18.64 6.60 -0.51
C VAL A 215 -17.86 7.81 -0.99
N ARG A 216 -17.10 8.41 -0.09
CA ARG A 216 -16.09 9.42 -0.41
C ARG A 216 -14.71 8.78 -0.40
N ASN A 217 -14.08 8.78 -1.55
CA ASN A 217 -12.68 8.41 -1.71
C ASN A 217 -11.78 9.65 -1.63
N ARG A 218 -10.62 9.55 -0.98
CA ARG A 218 -9.61 10.60 -0.97
C ARG A 218 -8.21 10.00 -0.90
N LEU A 219 -7.32 10.45 -1.79
CA LEU A 219 -5.89 10.21 -1.66
C LEU A 219 -5.31 11.17 -0.62
N THR A 220 -4.88 10.66 0.53
CA THR A 220 -4.37 11.48 1.65
C THR A 220 -2.85 11.53 1.71
N ARG A 221 -2.18 10.55 1.10
CA ARG A 221 -0.72 10.51 0.99
C ARG A 221 -0.31 9.90 -0.34
N LEU A 222 0.79 10.40 -0.91
CA LEU A 222 1.42 9.85 -2.09
C LEU A 222 2.94 10.06 -2.04
N ALA A 223 3.67 8.97 -2.23
CA ALA A 223 5.10 8.95 -2.48
C ALA A 223 5.36 8.16 -3.75
N VAL A 224 6.20 8.68 -4.63
CA VAL A 224 6.56 8.04 -5.90
C VAL A 224 8.07 7.89 -5.95
N ARG A 225 8.53 6.68 -6.26
CA ARG A 225 9.94 6.35 -6.41
C ARG A 225 10.25 6.12 -7.89
N GLN A 226 11.11 6.93 -8.46
CA GLN A 226 11.56 6.81 -9.85
C GLN A 226 13.06 7.11 -9.95
N GLY A 227 13.80 6.31 -10.71
CA GLY A 227 15.25 6.50 -10.85
C GLY A 227 16.04 6.45 -9.54
N GLY A 228 15.53 5.72 -8.53
CA GLY A 228 16.14 5.62 -7.20
C GLY A 228 15.86 6.80 -6.26
N GLN A 229 15.16 7.85 -6.72
CA GLN A 229 14.73 8.96 -5.87
C GLN A 229 13.26 8.81 -5.48
N GLU A 230 12.94 9.12 -4.23
CA GLU A 230 11.57 9.17 -3.71
C GLU A 230 11.11 10.63 -3.62
N THR A 231 9.97 10.93 -4.23
CA THR A 231 9.30 12.23 -4.14
C THR A 231 7.99 12.06 -3.39
N VAL A 232 7.87 12.75 -2.27
CA VAL A 232 6.63 12.81 -1.48
C VAL A 232 5.84 14.05 -1.91
N TYR A 233 4.60 13.84 -2.36
CA TYR A 233 3.75 14.94 -2.84
C TYR A 233 2.99 15.55 -1.67
N PRO A 234 2.98 16.89 -1.52
CA PRO A 234 2.18 17.55 -0.50
C PRO A 234 0.68 17.33 -0.75
N GLU A 235 -0.11 17.25 0.31
CA GLU A 235 -1.56 16.97 0.23
C GLU A 235 -2.31 17.97 -0.68
N SER A 236 -1.87 19.22 -0.73
CA SER A 236 -2.47 20.26 -1.58
C SER A 236 -2.31 20.01 -3.09
N TYR A 237 -1.40 19.12 -3.50
CA TYR A 237 -1.22 18.70 -4.89
C TYR A 237 -1.99 17.42 -5.23
N LEU A 238 -2.58 16.75 -4.23
CA LEU A 238 -3.32 15.52 -4.45
C LEU A 238 -4.73 15.81 -5.00
N PRO A 239 -5.33 14.88 -5.75
CA PRO A 239 -6.69 15.03 -6.23
C PRO A 239 -7.68 15.27 -5.08
N ARG A 240 -8.75 16.01 -5.40
CA ARG A 240 -9.83 16.26 -4.44
C ARG A 240 -10.57 14.95 -4.14
N SER A 241 -11.38 15.00 -3.08
CA SER A 241 -12.25 13.89 -2.74
C SER A 241 -13.25 13.61 -3.86
N ILE A 242 -13.48 12.32 -4.11
CA ILE A 242 -14.40 11.81 -5.12
C ILE A 242 -15.55 11.12 -4.40
N TYR A 243 -16.77 11.36 -4.86
CA TYR A 243 -17.96 10.70 -4.35
C TYR A 243 -18.49 9.69 -5.37
N GLU A 244 -18.77 8.48 -4.91
CA GLU A 244 -19.28 7.37 -5.73
C GLU A 244 -20.49 6.74 -5.04
N GLU A 245 -21.49 6.34 -5.83
CA GLU A 245 -22.48 5.37 -5.35
C GLU A 245 -21.99 3.97 -5.68
N VAL A 246 -21.87 3.13 -4.64
CA VAL A 246 -21.40 1.75 -4.78
C VAL A 246 -22.43 0.80 -4.19
N ASP A 247 -22.72 -0.27 -4.92
CA ASP A 247 -23.60 -1.33 -4.42
C ASP A 247 -22.90 -2.29 -3.45
N THR A 248 -23.68 -3.22 -2.90
CA THR A 248 -23.19 -4.23 -1.94
C THR A 248 -22.28 -5.29 -2.57
N VAL A 249 -22.11 -5.33 -3.89
CA VAL A 249 -21.16 -6.21 -4.58
C VAL A 249 -19.95 -5.46 -5.13
N GLY A 250 -19.86 -4.14 -4.93
CA GLY A 250 -18.71 -3.32 -5.33
C GLY A 250 -18.83 -2.67 -6.71
N VAL A 251 -20.01 -2.70 -7.33
CA VAL A 251 -20.25 -2.01 -8.61
C VAL A 251 -20.51 -0.53 -8.35
N VAL A 252 -19.75 0.32 -9.04
CA VAL A 252 -19.94 1.78 -9.05
C VAL A 252 -21.03 2.16 -10.05
N HIS A 253 -22.08 2.84 -9.59
CA HIS A 253 -23.21 3.28 -10.42
C HIS A 253 -23.00 4.66 -11.05
N TYR A 254 -22.35 5.56 -10.34
CA TYR A 254 -22.01 6.90 -10.80
C TYR A 254 -20.51 7.10 -10.68
N PRO A 255 -19.73 6.73 -11.72
CA PRO A 255 -18.31 6.99 -11.71
C PRO A 255 -18.06 8.51 -11.74
N PRO A 256 -17.02 9.00 -11.05
CA PRO A 256 -16.60 10.39 -11.18
C PRO A 256 -16.37 10.73 -12.66
N SER A 257 -16.63 11.96 -13.06
CA SER A 257 -16.16 12.43 -14.36
C SER A 257 -14.63 12.43 -14.35
N ASP A 258 -14.02 11.80 -15.37
CA ASP A 258 -12.57 11.50 -15.44
C ASP A 258 -11.66 12.68 -15.10
N ARG A 259 -12.10 13.92 -15.40
CA ARG A 259 -11.40 15.19 -15.13
C ARG A 259 -11.01 15.44 -13.66
N GLU A 260 -11.66 14.77 -12.71
CA GLU A 260 -11.41 15.00 -11.28
C GLU A 260 -10.33 14.07 -10.68
N THR A 261 -9.90 13.05 -11.43
CA THR A 261 -9.12 11.91 -10.88
C THR A 261 -7.59 12.04 -10.93
N GLY A 262 -7.05 13.16 -11.43
CA GLY A 262 -5.60 13.41 -11.37
C GLY A 262 -4.90 13.47 -12.74
N ASP A 263 -5.50 14.11 -13.74
CA ASP A 263 -4.95 14.33 -15.09
C ASP A 263 -3.47 14.74 -15.11
N THR A 264 -3.02 15.53 -14.13
CA THR A 264 -1.64 15.97 -13.98
C THR A 264 -0.66 14.84 -13.72
N PHE A 265 -1.06 13.80 -12.99
CA PHE A 265 -0.19 12.66 -12.67
C PHE A 265 -0.09 11.65 -13.80
N TRP A 266 -1.19 11.45 -14.53
CA TRP A 266 -1.21 10.59 -15.72
C TRP A 266 -0.27 11.11 -16.81
N GLN A 267 -0.19 12.43 -17.00
CA GLN A 267 0.77 13.05 -17.92
C GLN A 267 2.24 12.80 -17.53
N LEU A 268 2.50 12.60 -16.23
CA LEU A 268 3.82 12.25 -15.71
C LEU A 268 4.09 10.73 -15.77
N GLY A 269 3.16 9.94 -16.32
CA GLY A 269 3.24 8.48 -16.35
C GLY A 269 3.04 7.82 -14.99
N ILE A 270 2.51 8.55 -14.00
CA ILE A 270 2.32 8.07 -12.63
C ILE A 270 0.87 7.61 -12.48
N PRO A 271 0.60 6.30 -12.30
CA PRO A 271 -0.76 5.78 -12.16
C PRO A 271 -1.36 6.07 -10.81
N ILE A 272 -1.98 7.23 -10.67
CA ILE A 272 -2.63 7.59 -9.43
C ILE A 272 -4.14 7.55 -9.64
N SER A 273 -4.76 6.50 -9.08
CA SER A 273 -6.19 6.51 -8.81
C SER A 273 -6.43 7.06 -7.41
N ALA A 274 -7.27 8.08 -7.31
CA ALA A 274 -7.75 8.62 -6.03
C ALA A 274 -8.92 7.81 -5.44
N THR A 275 -9.37 6.75 -6.14
CA THR A 275 -10.48 5.89 -5.72
C THR A 275 -10.00 4.51 -5.28
N MET A 276 -10.75 3.90 -4.37
CA MET A 276 -10.58 2.50 -4.00
C MET A 276 -11.28 1.62 -5.05
N ASP A 277 -10.51 0.86 -5.84
CA ASP A 277 -11.06 -0.16 -6.73
C ASP A 277 -11.56 -1.36 -5.92
N LEU A 278 -12.84 -1.33 -5.55
CA LEU A 278 -13.49 -2.42 -4.82
C LEU A 278 -13.71 -3.62 -5.75
N PRO A 279 -13.16 -4.81 -5.43
CA PRO A 279 -13.38 -6.00 -6.25
C PRO A 279 -14.87 -6.36 -6.35
N ILE A 280 -15.33 -6.67 -7.56
CA ILE A 280 -16.72 -7.08 -7.79
C ILE A 280 -16.95 -8.50 -7.22
N LEU A 281 -17.91 -8.61 -6.31
CA LEU A 281 -18.28 -9.86 -5.60
C LEU A 281 -19.40 -10.62 -6.34
N PRO A 282 -19.53 -11.95 -6.13
CA PRO A 282 -20.57 -12.75 -6.78
C PRO A 282 -21.94 -12.39 -6.22
N ARG A 283 -22.96 -12.32 -7.09
CA ARG A 283 -24.35 -12.06 -6.65
C ARG A 283 -25.00 -13.28 -5.97
N SER A 284 -24.54 -14.48 -6.27
CA SER A 284 -25.03 -15.71 -5.63
C SER A 284 -24.22 -16.04 -4.38
N GLU A 285 -24.76 -16.91 -3.53
CA GLU A 285 -23.97 -17.57 -2.50
C GLU A 285 -22.90 -18.47 -3.14
N VAL A 286 -21.75 -18.57 -2.50
CA VAL A 286 -20.61 -19.38 -2.95
C VAL A 286 -20.05 -20.21 -1.81
N ARG A 287 -19.53 -21.40 -2.14
CA ARG A 287 -18.77 -22.28 -1.24
C ARG A 287 -17.29 -22.29 -1.64
N ILE A 288 -16.45 -22.78 -0.74
CA ILE A 288 -15.03 -22.99 -1.04
C ILE A 288 -14.92 -23.94 -2.25
N GLY A 289 -14.16 -23.54 -3.26
CA GLY A 289 -14.01 -24.24 -4.53
C GLY A 289 -14.94 -23.72 -5.65
N ASP A 290 -16.00 -22.97 -5.33
CA ASP A 290 -16.88 -22.42 -6.34
C ASP A 290 -16.18 -21.34 -7.18
N THR A 291 -16.52 -21.31 -8.46
CA THR A 291 -15.97 -20.38 -9.45
C THR A 291 -17.07 -19.60 -10.16
N TRP A 292 -16.80 -18.34 -10.53
CA TRP A 292 -17.71 -17.51 -11.30
C TRP A 292 -16.95 -16.57 -12.23
N ASP A 293 -17.61 -16.15 -13.31
CA ASP A 293 -17.08 -15.12 -14.20
C ASP A 293 -17.48 -13.73 -13.70
N THR A 294 -16.53 -12.80 -13.72
CA THR A 294 -16.75 -11.41 -13.33
C THR A 294 -16.49 -10.51 -14.55
N PRO A 295 -17.54 -10.03 -15.23
CA PRO A 295 -17.40 -9.25 -16.45
C PRO A 295 -17.00 -7.80 -16.16
N ASN A 296 -16.49 -7.12 -17.19
CA ASN A 296 -16.19 -5.69 -17.20
C ASN A 296 -15.19 -5.22 -16.13
N VAL A 297 -14.26 -6.08 -15.72
CA VAL A 297 -13.21 -5.73 -14.76
C VAL A 297 -12.10 -4.98 -15.48
N ALA A 298 -11.78 -3.79 -15.00
CA ALA A 298 -10.60 -3.04 -15.42
C ALA A 298 -9.34 -3.66 -14.81
N LEU A 299 -8.27 -3.78 -15.60
CA LEU A 299 -7.02 -4.38 -15.15
C LEU A 299 -6.13 -3.42 -14.34
N ASP A 300 -6.44 -2.12 -14.38
CA ASP A 300 -5.71 -1.02 -13.74
C ASP A 300 -4.20 -1.09 -14.06
N ILE A 301 -3.93 -1.08 -15.37
CA ILE A 301 -2.60 -1.03 -15.96
C ILE A 301 -1.94 0.30 -15.60
N PRO A 302 -0.77 0.29 -14.94
CA PRO A 302 0.02 1.50 -14.67
C PRO A 302 0.15 2.41 -15.90
N GLY A 303 -0.04 3.72 -15.76
CA GLY A 303 0.05 4.73 -16.84
C GLY A 303 -1.14 4.78 -17.80
N THR A 304 -2.05 3.81 -17.79
CA THR A 304 -3.27 3.86 -18.61
C THR A 304 -4.37 4.62 -17.86
N ALA A 305 -4.95 5.64 -18.50
CA ALA A 305 -6.07 6.39 -17.93
C ALA A 305 -7.31 5.48 -17.69
N PRO A 306 -8.14 5.73 -16.67
CA PRO A 306 -9.27 4.86 -16.30
C PRO A 306 -10.23 4.51 -17.46
N ASP A 307 -10.53 5.47 -18.32
CA ASP A 307 -11.39 5.32 -19.50
C ASP A 307 -10.78 4.42 -20.61
N LYS A 308 -9.45 4.32 -20.62
CA LYS A 308 -8.67 3.52 -21.57
C LYS A 308 -8.24 2.16 -21.02
N GLN A 309 -8.55 1.86 -19.76
CA GLN A 309 -8.24 0.58 -19.16
C GLN A 309 -8.99 -0.55 -19.91
N PRO A 310 -8.29 -1.61 -20.34
CA PRO A 310 -8.96 -2.74 -20.97
C PRO A 310 -9.92 -3.38 -19.97
N LYS A 311 -11.18 -3.56 -20.41
CA LYS A 311 -12.23 -4.23 -19.65
C LYS A 311 -12.34 -5.68 -20.09
N VAL A 312 -12.10 -6.60 -19.16
CA VAL A 312 -12.08 -8.04 -19.43
C VAL A 312 -13.06 -8.79 -18.53
N THR A 313 -13.29 -10.06 -18.85
CA THR A 313 -13.98 -10.98 -17.95
C THR A 313 -12.91 -11.79 -17.22
N VAL A 314 -12.84 -11.66 -15.90
CA VAL A 314 -11.90 -12.42 -15.06
C VAL A 314 -12.60 -13.66 -14.51
N LYS A 315 -11.85 -14.75 -14.37
CA LYS A 315 -12.31 -15.96 -13.67
C LYS A 315 -12.02 -15.81 -12.19
N SER A 316 -13.06 -15.81 -11.38
CA SER A 316 -12.99 -15.68 -9.92
C SER A 316 -13.26 -17.03 -9.25
N ALA A 317 -12.60 -17.30 -8.13
CA ALA A 317 -12.82 -18.50 -7.33
C ALA A 317 -12.73 -18.18 -5.84
N LEU A 318 -13.60 -18.76 -5.01
CA LEU A 318 -13.45 -18.76 -3.57
C LEU A 318 -12.50 -19.90 -3.18
N VAL A 319 -11.23 -19.57 -2.92
CA VAL A 319 -10.17 -20.59 -2.74
C VAL A 319 -10.12 -21.12 -1.31
N GLY A 320 -10.50 -20.31 -0.33
CA GLY A 320 -10.50 -20.73 1.06
C GLY A 320 -10.81 -19.60 2.02
N LEU A 321 -10.69 -19.91 3.31
CA LEU A 321 -10.90 -18.98 4.41
C LEU A 321 -9.61 -18.90 5.22
N GLU A 322 -9.13 -17.69 5.48
CA GLU A 322 -7.93 -17.46 6.27
C GLU A 322 -8.04 -16.18 7.09
N TRP A 323 -7.28 -16.11 8.18
CA TRP A 323 -7.12 -14.89 8.95
C TRP A 323 -6.26 -13.92 8.16
N GLU A 324 -6.75 -12.71 7.91
CA GLU A 324 -5.99 -11.59 7.34
C GLU A 324 -6.31 -10.31 8.13
N GLY A 325 -5.28 -9.58 8.56
CA GLY A 325 -5.43 -8.32 9.29
C GLY A 325 -6.27 -8.43 10.55
N MET A 326 -6.16 -9.52 11.30
CA MET A 326 -6.99 -9.89 12.47
C MET A 326 -8.47 -10.17 12.16
N HIS A 327 -8.82 -10.37 10.89
CA HIS A 327 -10.18 -10.68 10.46
C HIS A 327 -10.27 -12.08 9.87
N GLN A 328 -11.41 -12.73 10.06
CA GLN A 328 -11.74 -13.93 9.30
C GLN A 328 -12.13 -13.53 7.88
N THR A 329 -11.33 -13.92 6.90
CA THR A 329 -11.50 -13.48 5.51
C THR A 329 -11.77 -14.62 4.56
N ALA A 330 -12.55 -14.31 3.52
CA ALA A 330 -12.70 -15.12 2.33
C ALA A 330 -11.59 -14.73 1.35
N LYS A 331 -10.79 -15.72 0.96
CA LYS A 331 -9.73 -15.59 -0.03
C LYS A 331 -10.30 -15.87 -1.41
N ILE A 332 -10.47 -14.80 -2.19
CA ILE A 332 -10.96 -14.87 -3.56
C ILE A 332 -9.78 -14.68 -4.49
N VAL A 333 -9.61 -15.55 -5.48
CA VAL A 333 -8.57 -15.40 -6.51
C VAL A 333 -9.24 -15.11 -7.83
N GLN A 334 -8.84 -14.01 -8.47
CA GLN A 334 -9.31 -13.59 -9.79
C GLN A 334 -8.15 -13.70 -10.78
N THR A 335 -8.40 -14.29 -11.94
CA THR A 335 -7.37 -14.51 -12.97
C THR A 335 -7.85 -14.12 -14.34
N TYR A 336 -6.93 -13.65 -15.17
CA TYR A 336 -7.15 -13.44 -16.60
C TYR A 336 -5.83 -13.68 -17.35
N GLU A 337 -5.92 -14.41 -18.45
CA GLU A 337 -4.84 -14.56 -19.41
C GLU A 337 -5.41 -14.38 -20.81
N GLY A 338 -4.86 -13.43 -21.58
CA GLY A 338 -5.34 -13.19 -22.93
C GLY A 338 -4.79 -11.91 -23.55
N THR A 339 -5.27 -11.65 -24.77
CA THR A 339 -5.01 -10.43 -25.54
C THR A 339 -6.21 -9.48 -25.36
N PRO A 340 -6.01 -8.22 -24.94
CA PRO A 340 -7.08 -7.24 -24.88
C PRO A 340 -7.57 -6.88 -26.30
N LYS A 341 -8.70 -6.19 -26.40
CA LYS A 341 -9.26 -5.78 -27.71
C LYS A 341 -8.40 -4.70 -28.37
N GLU A 342 -7.75 -3.90 -27.55
CA GLU A 342 -6.87 -2.81 -27.92
C GLU A 342 -5.58 -3.36 -28.52
N LYS A 343 -5.20 -2.86 -29.71
CA LYS A 343 -3.98 -3.30 -30.41
C LYS A 343 -2.69 -2.83 -29.75
N SER A 344 -2.77 -1.76 -28.96
CA SER A 344 -1.68 -1.22 -28.17
C SER A 344 -2.20 -0.71 -26.83
N ILE A 345 -1.36 -0.80 -25.80
CA ILE A 345 -1.63 -0.26 -24.47
C ILE A 345 -0.42 0.55 -23.98
N VAL A 346 -0.67 1.54 -23.13
CA VAL A 346 0.38 2.38 -22.54
C VAL A 346 0.65 1.89 -21.12
N PHE A 347 1.85 1.41 -20.86
CA PHE A 347 2.26 0.95 -19.54
C PHE A 347 3.31 1.90 -18.98
N GLY A 348 2.91 2.75 -18.03
CA GLY A 348 3.70 3.90 -17.61
C GLY A 348 3.86 4.87 -18.78
N ASN A 349 5.09 5.00 -19.28
CA ASN A 349 5.43 5.77 -20.48
C ASN A 349 5.75 4.90 -21.70
N ILE A 350 5.60 3.57 -21.61
CA ILE A 350 5.97 2.64 -22.67
C ILE A 350 4.74 2.19 -23.45
N THR A 351 4.74 2.40 -24.76
CA THR A 351 3.71 1.82 -25.64
C THR A 351 4.05 0.36 -25.94
N VAL A 352 3.12 -0.55 -25.62
CA VAL A 352 3.22 -1.98 -25.91
C VAL A 352 2.21 -2.37 -26.99
N ASP A 353 2.72 -2.73 -28.16
CA ASP A 353 1.96 -3.30 -29.27
C ASP A 353 1.70 -4.80 -29.08
N ASN A 354 0.54 -5.26 -29.52
CA ASN A 354 0.07 -6.64 -29.46
C ASN A 354 0.23 -7.27 -28.06
N PRO A 355 -0.30 -6.62 -27.01
CA PRO A 355 -0.06 -7.02 -25.63
C PRO A 355 -0.68 -8.40 -25.32
N GLN A 356 0.09 -9.24 -24.63
CA GLN A 356 -0.36 -10.45 -23.96
C GLN A 356 -0.36 -10.18 -22.47
N ILE A 357 -1.52 -10.30 -21.84
CA ILE A 357 -1.70 -9.96 -20.44
C ILE A 357 -1.88 -11.23 -19.61
N LYS A 358 -1.14 -11.34 -18.52
CA LYS A 358 -1.42 -12.26 -17.41
C LYS A 358 -1.73 -11.44 -16.18
N TYR A 359 -2.86 -11.72 -15.56
CA TYR A 359 -3.37 -10.96 -14.43
C TYR A 359 -3.81 -11.93 -13.34
N THR A 360 -3.42 -11.64 -12.11
CA THR A 360 -3.88 -12.32 -10.91
C THR A 360 -4.19 -11.28 -9.84
N ARG A 361 -5.35 -11.38 -9.20
CA ARG A 361 -5.74 -10.55 -8.05
C ARG A 361 -6.24 -11.46 -6.95
N THR A 362 -5.59 -11.42 -5.79
CA THR A 362 -6.04 -12.10 -4.57
C THR A 362 -6.72 -11.08 -3.67
N VAL A 363 -7.97 -11.35 -3.32
CA VAL A 363 -8.83 -10.47 -2.52
C VAL A 363 -9.11 -11.15 -1.18
N TYR A 364 -8.97 -10.38 -0.11
CA TYR A 364 -9.24 -10.77 1.26
C TYR A 364 -10.42 -9.95 1.78
N LEU A 365 -11.60 -10.55 1.76
CA LEU A 365 -12.82 -9.92 2.25
C LEU A 365 -13.20 -10.50 3.62
N ALA A 366 -13.32 -9.67 4.65
CA ALA A 366 -13.84 -10.11 5.94
C ALA A 366 -15.32 -10.49 5.81
N TYR A 367 -15.61 -11.77 5.58
CA TYR A 367 -16.93 -12.24 5.13
C TYR A 367 -18.07 -12.00 6.13
N ARG A 368 -17.74 -11.78 7.41
CA ARG A 368 -18.71 -11.41 8.46
C ARG A 368 -19.05 -9.92 8.45
N SER A 369 -18.06 -9.05 8.28
CA SER A 369 -18.25 -7.60 8.31
C SER A 369 -18.41 -6.97 6.93
N GLY A 370 -18.16 -7.73 5.85
CA GLY A 370 -18.11 -7.20 4.49
C GLY A 370 -17.05 -6.12 4.29
N THR A 371 -15.97 -6.15 5.07
CA THR A 371 -14.87 -5.18 4.95
C THR A 371 -13.79 -5.74 4.04
N LEU A 372 -13.33 -4.94 3.07
CA LEU A 372 -12.13 -5.27 2.31
C LEU A 372 -10.92 -5.14 3.22
N ILE A 373 -10.16 -6.22 3.39
CA ILE A 373 -8.97 -6.21 4.25
C ILE A 373 -7.72 -6.02 3.41
N LYS A 374 -7.60 -6.74 2.31
CA LYS A 374 -6.43 -6.69 1.44
C LYS A 374 -6.75 -7.08 0.00
N VAL A 375 -6.04 -6.49 -0.93
CA VAL A 375 -5.97 -6.88 -2.34
C VAL A 375 -4.50 -6.95 -2.73
N ASP A 376 -4.05 -8.09 -3.24
CA ASP A 376 -2.73 -8.28 -3.84
C ASP A 376 -2.92 -8.55 -5.33
N ARG A 377 -2.40 -7.68 -6.18
CA ARG A 377 -2.52 -7.78 -7.63
C ARG A 377 -1.14 -7.94 -8.25
N ASP A 378 -1.01 -8.96 -9.10
CA ASP A 378 0.08 -9.14 -10.03
C ASP A 378 -0.42 -9.00 -11.47
N LEU A 379 0.25 -8.15 -12.24
CA LEU A 379 -0.02 -7.89 -13.65
C LEU A 379 1.28 -8.08 -14.43
N GLN A 380 1.24 -8.88 -15.49
CA GLN A 380 2.32 -9.01 -16.46
C GLN A 380 1.78 -8.67 -17.85
N VAL A 381 2.51 -7.83 -18.57
CA VAL A 381 2.20 -7.42 -19.94
C VAL A 381 3.42 -7.70 -20.82
N ALA A 382 3.27 -8.58 -21.81
CA ALA A 382 4.31 -8.89 -22.77
C ALA A 382 3.89 -8.45 -24.18
N GLY A 383 4.81 -7.98 -25.00
CA GLY A 383 4.49 -7.54 -26.36
C GLY A 383 5.71 -7.01 -27.09
N THR A 384 5.49 -6.07 -28.01
CA THR A 384 6.58 -5.37 -28.70
C THR A 384 6.48 -3.87 -28.52
N THR A 385 7.60 -3.17 -28.45
CA THR A 385 7.65 -1.70 -28.44
C THR A 385 8.61 -1.19 -29.52
N SER A 386 8.31 -0.04 -30.11
CA SER A 386 9.21 0.68 -31.03
C SER A 386 10.00 1.78 -30.35
N GLU A 387 9.73 2.04 -29.07
CA GLU A 387 10.42 3.06 -28.29
C GLU A 387 11.80 2.54 -27.85
N ALA A 388 12.81 3.40 -27.93
CA ALA A 388 14.13 3.07 -27.43
C ALA A 388 14.10 3.00 -25.90
N LEU A 389 14.24 1.80 -25.35
CA LEU A 389 14.36 1.58 -23.91
C LEU A 389 15.77 1.98 -23.48
N SER A 390 16.00 3.28 -23.20
CA SER A 390 17.25 3.68 -22.57
C SER A 390 17.23 3.24 -21.11
N PRO A 391 18.20 2.43 -20.63
CA PRO A 391 18.32 2.11 -19.21
C PRO A 391 18.62 3.35 -18.34
N SER A 392 18.84 4.53 -18.94
CA SER A 392 19.06 5.81 -18.26
C SER A 392 17.79 6.61 -17.96
N VAL A 393 16.66 5.97 -17.62
CA VAL A 393 15.40 6.68 -17.29
C VAL A 393 15.52 7.57 -16.02
N GLY A 394 16.68 7.60 -15.36
CA GLY A 394 16.96 8.45 -14.20
C GLY A 394 17.36 9.91 -14.49
N GLY A 395 17.19 10.41 -15.70
CA GLY A 395 17.63 11.78 -16.06
C GLY A 395 16.66 12.50 -16.98
N MET A 396 15.49 12.90 -16.49
CA MET A 396 14.69 13.94 -17.15
C MET A 396 14.54 15.14 -16.24
N SER A 397 15.26 16.20 -16.62
CA SER A 397 14.93 17.59 -16.32
C SER A 397 13.46 17.86 -16.66
N ALA A 398 12.73 18.43 -15.70
CA ALA A 398 11.34 18.84 -15.84
C ALA A 398 11.10 19.63 -17.14
N PRO A 399 10.09 19.27 -17.96
CA PRO A 399 9.70 20.09 -19.10
C PRO A 399 8.94 21.32 -18.59
N GLY A 400 9.41 22.52 -18.95
CA GLY A 400 8.57 23.73 -18.89
C GLY A 400 8.79 24.63 -17.68
N GLY A 401 10.00 25.15 -17.53
CA GLY A 401 10.29 26.37 -16.78
C GLY A 401 10.80 27.48 -17.71
N SER A 402 10.08 27.76 -18.80
CA SER A 402 10.32 28.99 -19.58
C SER A 402 9.91 30.19 -18.73
N ALA A 403 10.82 30.67 -17.89
CA ALA A 403 10.74 31.99 -17.31
C ALA A 403 10.97 33.01 -18.41
N MET A 404 9.89 33.32 -19.14
CA MET A 404 9.69 34.62 -19.78
C MET A 404 9.69 35.67 -18.65
N ALA A 405 10.87 36.14 -18.28
CA ALA A 405 11.00 37.38 -17.53
C ALA A 405 10.64 38.53 -18.49
N PRO A 406 9.61 39.35 -18.21
CA PRO A 406 9.31 40.51 -19.02
C PRO A 406 10.45 41.52 -18.82
N GLY A 407 10.97 42.02 -19.93
CA GLY A 407 11.93 43.11 -19.93
C GLY A 407 11.39 44.31 -19.16
N LEU A 408 12.08 44.67 -18.09
CA LEU A 408 12.07 46.03 -17.56
C LEU A 408 13.42 46.66 -17.85
N SER A 409 13.37 47.63 -18.75
CA SER A 409 14.38 48.64 -19.03
C SER A 409 14.92 49.29 -17.75
N GLY A 410 16.23 49.16 -17.52
CA GLY A 410 16.97 49.95 -16.55
C GLY A 410 18.25 50.51 -17.19
N PRO A 411 18.48 51.84 -17.20
CA PRO A 411 19.69 52.45 -17.74
C PRO A 411 20.90 52.30 -16.78
N PRO A 412 22.14 52.41 -17.30
CA PRO A 412 23.35 52.08 -16.56
C PRO A 412 23.81 53.25 -15.69
N SER A 413 24.27 53.00 -14.46
CA SER A 413 24.97 54.02 -13.69
C SER A 413 25.93 53.45 -12.64
N MET A 414 27.21 53.65 -12.94
CA MET A 414 28.36 53.91 -12.08
C MET A 414 28.45 53.26 -10.69
N GLY A 415 29.42 52.35 -10.58
CA GLY A 415 30.07 52.00 -9.33
C GLY A 415 30.97 53.13 -8.82
N SER A 416 30.69 53.54 -7.58
CA SER A 416 31.52 54.29 -6.65
C SER A 416 31.19 53.65 -5.30
N GLY A 417 32.09 53.09 -4.51
CA GLY A 417 33.41 53.61 -4.16
C GLY A 417 33.39 53.92 -2.66
N GLY A 418 33.81 52.95 -1.84
CA GLY A 418 34.47 53.16 -0.54
C GLY A 418 33.65 53.59 0.70
N MET A 419 34.31 53.34 1.84
CA MET A 419 34.10 53.88 3.20
C MET A 419 33.09 53.12 4.09
N SER A 420 33.53 52.29 5.04
CA SER A 420 34.21 52.55 6.33
C SER A 420 33.28 53.05 7.44
N GLY A 421 33.14 52.26 8.52
CA GLY A 421 32.74 52.75 9.84
C GLY A 421 31.76 51.87 10.65
N PRO A 422 32.18 51.35 11.84
CA PRO A 422 31.32 50.74 12.87
C PRO A 422 31.01 51.77 14.00
N PRO A 423 30.59 51.39 15.23
CA PRO A 423 29.49 50.55 15.74
C PRO A 423 28.60 51.30 16.79
N VAL A 424 27.35 50.90 17.08
CA VAL A 424 26.68 51.27 18.38
C VAL A 424 25.66 50.22 18.87
N MET A 425 25.65 50.10 20.20
CA MET A 425 24.89 49.30 21.17
C MET A 425 23.35 49.23 21.06
N GLY A 426 22.78 48.13 21.58
CA GLY A 426 22.03 48.15 22.86
C GLY A 426 20.49 48.25 22.84
N GLY A 427 19.84 47.34 23.60
CA GLY A 427 18.45 47.47 24.11
C GLY A 427 17.56 46.28 23.75
N MET A 428 17.37 45.28 24.64
CA MET A 428 16.36 45.19 25.70
C MET A 428 14.89 45.25 25.23
N GLY A 429 14.15 44.17 25.52
CA GLY A 429 12.68 44.05 25.53
C GLY A 429 12.30 42.56 25.47
N ALA A 430 12.03 41.86 26.57
CA ALA A 430 10.77 41.85 27.34
C ALA A 430 9.56 41.64 26.42
N GLY A 431 8.69 40.65 26.59
CA GLY A 431 8.18 40.07 27.82
C GLY A 431 6.66 39.92 27.62
N SER A 432 6.15 38.80 28.08
CA SER A 432 4.82 38.21 27.85
C SER A 432 3.62 39.06 28.31
N SER A 433 2.42 38.59 27.90
CA SER A 433 1.11 38.60 28.61
C SER A 433 -0.02 39.55 28.13
N MET A 434 -1.13 38.90 27.73
CA MET A 434 -2.58 39.15 27.95
C MET A 434 -3.14 40.59 28.03
N PRO A 435 -4.40 40.81 27.61
CA PRO A 435 -5.48 40.84 28.60
C PRO A 435 -6.84 40.25 28.17
N PHE A 436 -7.74 40.27 29.14
CA PHE A 436 -8.90 39.44 29.44
C PHE A 436 -10.11 40.36 29.74
N LEU A 437 -11.35 39.90 29.44
CA LEU A 437 -12.70 40.32 29.92
C LEU A 437 -13.19 41.78 29.70
N GLY A 438 -14.49 42.10 29.48
CA GLY A 438 -15.84 41.47 29.49
C GLY A 438 -16.88 42.58 29.12
N PRO A 439 -18.19 42.63 29.54
CA PRO A 439 -19.18 41.61 29.94
C PRO A 439 -20.64 41.81 29.37
N GLY A 440 -21.54 40.81 29.55
CA GLY A 440 -23.02 40.91 29.63
C GLY A 440 -23.82 40.70 28.31
N GLY A 441 -24.99 40.06 28.24
CA GLY A 441 -25.86 39.36 29.20
C GLY A 441 -27.18 38.88 28.53
N LEU A 442 -27.93 38.04 29.27
CA LEU A 442 -29.39 37.78 29.26
C LEU A 442 -30.10 36.84 28.25
N ALA A 443 -31.03 36.07 28.86
CA ALA A 443 -32.26 35.41 28.38
C ALA A 443 -32.09 34.10 27.58
N GLY A 444 -32.83 33.00 27.84
CA GLY A 444 -33.95 32.68 28.72
C GLY A 444 -34.39 31.24 28.41
N GLY A 445 -34.86 30.48 29.40
CA GLY A 445 -35.25 29.06 29.27
C GLY A 445 -36.65 28.82 28.69
N PRO A 446 -37.45 27.89 29.26
CA PRO A 446 -37.45 26.46 28.93
C PRO A 446 -38.87 25.87 28.69
N GLY A 447 -38.97 24.61 28.23
CA GLY A 447 -40.22 23.80 28.24
C GLY A 447 -40.36 22.92 26.98
N GLY A 448 -40.92 21.71 27.00
CA GLY A 448 -41.66 20.97 28.01
C GLY A 448 -41.82 19.50 27.60
N LYS A 449 -42.27 18.69 28.56
CA LYS A 449 -42.74 17.31 28.40
C LYS A 449 -44.17 17.31 27.82
N ASP A 450 -44.58 16.18 27.24
CA ASP A 450 -45.92 15.56 27.26
C ASP A 450 -46.06 14.64 26.03
N GLU A 451 -46.14 13.32 26.22
CA GLU A 451 -47.38 12.53 26.40
C GLU A 451 -48.20 12.33 25.11
N GLY A 452 -48.22 11.07 24.65
CA GLY A 452 -49.41 10.38 24.15
C GLY A 452 -49.92 10.72 22.74
N ARG A 453 -49.90 9.74 21.83
CA ARG A 453 -51.15 9.18 21.28
C ARG A 453 -50.95 7.91 20.46
N GLU A 454 -51.66 6.88 20.90
CA GLU A 454 -52.09 5.75 20.10
C GLU A 454 -53.01 6.21 18.95
N GLY A 455 -52.97 5.49 17.84
CA GLY A 455 -53.86 5.72 16.70
C GLY A 455 -53.66 4.68 15.58
N PRO A 456 -54.56 3.68 15.45
CA PRO A 456 -54.40 2.53 14.58
C PRO A 456 -55.16 2.68 13.24
N GLY A 457 -54.81 1.84 12.27
CA GLY A 457 -55.76 1.39 11.24
C GLY A 457 -55.43 1.78 9.81
N GLY A 458 -55.37 0.75 8.95
CA GLY A 458 -55.22 0.94 7.51
C GLY A 458 -55.13 -0.37 6.74
N LYS A 459 -56.09 -1.29 6.95
CA LYS A 459 -56.34 -2.39 5.99
C LYS A 459 -56.88 -1.79 4.70
N GLY A 460 -56.27 -2.12 3.56
CA GLY A 460 -56.76 -1.74 2.23
C GLY A 460 -56.36 -2.77 1.19
N LEU A 461 -57.33 -3.60 0.81
CA LEU A 461 -57.31 -4.61 -0.25
C LEU A 461 -57.18 -3.98 -1.65
N SER A 462 -56.74 -4.81 -2.62
CA SER A 462 -57.13 -4.92 -4.06
C SER A 462 -55.89 -5.14 -4.91
N ARG A 463 -55.55 -6.34 -5.40
CA ARG A 463 -56.25 -7.24 -6.35
C ARG A 463 -56.63 -6.54 -7.66
N MET A 464 -55.89 -6.86 -8.73
CA MET A 464 -56.24 -6.92 -10.17
C MET A 464 -54.94 -6.64 -10.98
N GLN A 465 -54.66 -7.17 -12.17
CA GLN A 465 -55.32 -8.13 -13.05
C GLN A 465 -54.39 -8.39 -14.25
N ARG A 466 -54.51 -9.59 -14.81
CA ARG A 466 -53.84 -10.11 -16.02
C ARG A 466 -54.16 -9.32 -17.30
N GLY A 467 -53.23 -9.39 -18.25
CA GLY A 467 -53.43 -9.40 -19.72
C GLY A 467 -52.05 -9.32 -20.38
N ARG A 468 -51.51 -10.21 -21.20
CA ARG A 468 -51.95 -11.14 -22.28
C ARG A 468 -52.43 -10.46 -23.57
N GLY A 469 -51.56 -10.49 -24.58
CA GLY A 469 -51.77 -10.31 -26.03
C GLY A 469 -50.37 -10.14 -26.67
N ALA A 470 -49.79 -10.97 -27.53
CA ALA A 470 -50.21 -11.76 -28.70
C ALA A 470 -50.40 -10.96 -30.01
N LEU A 471 -49.56 -11.32 -31.00
CA LEU A 471 -49.76 -11.39 -32.46
C LEU A 471 -49.43 -10.22 -33.40
N GLY A 472 -48.75 -10.61 -34.51
CA GLY A 472 -48.62 -9.92 -35.81
C GLY A 472 -47.19 -9.45 -36.11
N GLY A 473 -46.43 -9.87 -37.14
CA GLY A 473 -46.72 -10.57 -38.40
C GLY A 473 -46.35 -9.69 -39.61
N LEU A 474 -45.63 -10.26 -40.61
CA LEU A 474 -45.39 -9.78 -41.99
C LEU A 474 -44.39 -8.62 -42.20
N SER A 475 -43.66 -8.43 -43.31
CA SER A 475 -43.12 -9.22 -44.44
C SER A 475 -42.51 -8.21 -45.44
N GLY A 476 -41.39 -8.55 -46.10
CA GLY A 476 -41.09 -8.05 -47.46
C GLY A 476 -39.83 -7.18 -47.68
N PRO A 477 -39.22 -7.20 -48.89
CA PRO A 477 -37.77 -7.36 -49.09
C PRO A 477 -37.11 -6.30 -50.04
N PRO A 478 -36.07 -6.59 -50.85
CA PRO A 478 -34.67 -6.21 -50.62
C PRO A 478 -34.11 -5.14 -51.58
N SER A 479 -32.98 -4.55 -51.18
CA SER A 479 -32.22 -3.50 -51.88
C SER A 479 -31.44 -4.03 -53.10
N MET A 480 -31.55 -3.32 -54.22
CA MET A 480 -30.96 -3.65 -55.52
C MET A 480 -29.44 -3.42 -55.57
N GLY A 481 -28.73 -4.37 -56.19
CA GLY A 481 -27.37 -4.21 -56.68
C GLY A 481 -27.33 -3.51 -58.04
N SER A 482 -26.36 -2.62 -58.21
CA SER A 482 -26.08 -1.87 -59.44
C SER A 482 -24.79 -2.39 -60.08
N GLY A 483 -24.89 -2.91 -61.31
CA GLY A 483 -23.76 -3.05 -62.23
C GLY A 483 -23.17 -1.67 -62.53
N GLY A 484 -21.88 -1.52 -62.84
CA GLY A 484 -21.16 -2.12 -63.96
C GLY A 484 -20.92 -1.02 -64.99
N MET A 485 -19.68 -0.70 -65.33
CA MET A 485 -19.31 -0.14 -66.64
C MET A 485 -17.79 -0.17 -66.88
N ILE A 486 -17.47 -0.51 -68.12
CA ILE A 486 -16.18 -0.84 -68.70
C ILE A 486 -15.76 0.28 -69.66
N GLY A 487 -14.46 0.59 -69.65
CA GLY A 487 -13.68 1.09 -70.81
C GLY A 487 -13.35 2.59 -70.81
N PRO A 488 -12.43 3.07 -71.70
CA PRO A 488 -11.35 2.38 -72.44
C PRO A 488 -9.98 3.15 -72.32
N PRO A 489 -8.89 2.76 -73.03
CA PRO A 489 -7.52 3.16 -72.73
C PRO A 489 -7.04 4.40 -73.51
N SER A 490 -6.03 5.09 -72.98
CA SER A 490 -5.33 6.18 -73.68
C SER A 490 -3.81 5.92 -73.67
N MET A 491 -3.25 5.81 -74.87
CA MET A 491 -1.81 5.81 -75.15
C MET A 491 -1.31 7.24 -75.38
N GLY A 492 -0.06 7.49 -74.98
CA GLY A 492 0.77 8.64 -75.36
C GLY A 492 1.74 8.92 -74.20
N GLY A 493 3.06 8.77 -74.29
CA GLY A 493 3.96 9.08 -75.40
C GLY A 493 4.51 10.50 -75.20
N GLY A 494 5.67 10.66 -74.55
CA GLY A 494 6.26 11.98 -74.36
C GLY A 494 7.57 11.99 -73.56
N ARG A 495 8.68 12.17 -74.28
CA ARG A 495 10.06 12.33 -73.80
C ARG A 495 10.26 13.64 -73.01
N GLY A 496 11.11 13.54 -71.98
CA GLY A 496 12.21 14.47 -71.71
C GLY A 496 11.91 15.70 -70.85
N ILE A 497 12.66 15.85 -69.75
CA ILE A 497 13.52 17.01 -69.47
C ILE A 497 14.32 16.76 -68.17
N LEU A 498 15.60 17.09 -68.26
CA LEU A 498 16.61 17.12 -67.21
C LEU A 498 16.23 18.12 -66.10
N GLY A 499 16.40 17.73 -64.85
CA GLY A 499 16.32 18.63 -63.70
C GLY A 499 16.94 17.97 -62.47
N GLY A 500 18.20 18.29 -62.18
CA GLY A 500 18.94 17.77 -61.04
C GLY A 500 18.29 18.22 -59.72
N GLY A 501 17.79 17.24 -58.98
CA GLY A 501 17.40 17.38 -57.58
C GLY A 501 18.42 16.63 -56.72
N SER A 502 19.06 17.36 -55.80
CA SER A 502 19.93 16.83 -54.76
C SER A 502 19.17 15.80 -53.90
N GLY A 503 19.41 14.52 -54.19
CA GLY A 503 18.89 13.41 -53.42
C GLY A 503 19.62 13.31 -52.09
N SER A 504 19.09 14.01 -51.08
CA SER A 504 19.29 13.62 -49.68
C SER A 504 18.64 12.25 -49.51
N MET A 505 19.41 11.17 -49.67
CA MET A 505 18.99 9.84 -49.25
C MET A 505 18.84 9.86 -47.73
N GLY A 506 17.63 10.16 -47.27
CA GLY A 506 17.20 9.84 -45.91
C GLY A 506 17.23 8.33 -45.78
N LEU A 507 18.33 7.79 -45.24
CA LEU A 507 18.38 6.44 -44.68
C LEU A 507 17.29 6.39 -43.61
N GLY A 508 16.11 5.89 -43.98
CA GLY A 508 15.04 5.60 -43.06
C GLY A 508 15.56 4.62 -42.04
N GLN A 509 15.92 5.12 -40.86
CA GLN A 509 16.35 4.31 -39.75
C GLN A 509 15.16 3.41 -39.39
N ALA A 510 15.23 2.14 -39.78
CA ALA A 510 14.15 1.19 -39.51
C ALA A 510 14.00 1.10 -37.99
N THR A 511 12.86 1.56 -37.47
CA THR A 511 12.50 1.42 -36.06
C THR A 511 12.30 -0.06 -35.78
N THR A 512 13.35 -0.72 -35.31
CA THR A 512 13.31 -2.13 -34.94
C THR A 512 12.41 -2.31 -33.72
N LYS A 513 11.28 -2.98 -33.89
CA LYS A 513 10.42 -3.37 -32.78
C LYS A 513 11.17 -4.34 -31.86
N GLN A 514 11.18 -4.05 -30.57
CA GLN A 514 11.83 -4.86 -29.54
C GLN A 514 10.77 -5.61 -28.73
N LYS A 515 11.05 -6.84 -28.33
CA LYS A 515 10.20 -7.57 -27.39
C LYS A 515 10.38 -6.98 -25.99
N ILE A 516 9.28 -6.83 -25.26
CA ILE A 516 9.30 -6.33 -23.88
C ILE A 516 8.36 -7.14 -23.01
N THR A 517 8.71 -7.31 -21.74
CA THR A 517 7.84 -7.81 -20.69
C THR A 517 7.89 -6.86 -19.50
N LEU A 518 6.72 -6.36 -19.10
CA LEU A 518 6.53 -5.48 -17.97
C LEU A 518 5.77 -6.24 -16.89
N ARG A 519 6.15 -6.03 -15.63
CA ARG A 519 5.43 -6.55 -14.46
C ARG A 519 5.05 -5.41 -13.57
N SER A 520 3.87 -5.50 -12.97
CA SER A 520 3.48 -4.65 -11.85
C SER A 520 2.86 -5.49 -10.76
N ARG A 521 3.27 -5.21 -9.52
CA ARG A 521 2.63 -5.72 -8.32
C ARG A 521 2.03 -4.57 -7.54
N THR A 522 0.82 -4.71 -7.04
CA THR A 522 0.16 -3.70 -6.20
C THR A 522 -0.55 -4.36 -5.04
N VAL A 523 -0.21 -3.95 -3.83
CA VAL A 523 -0.81 -4.43 -2.59
C VAL A 523 -1.56 -3.28 -1.94
N THR A 524 -2.87 -3.44 -1.75
CA THR A 524 -3.72 -2.51 -1.01
C THR A 524 -4.17 -3.20 0.28
N THR A 525 -3.89 -2.64 1.45
CA THR A 525 -4.25 -3.23 2.75
C THR A 525 -4.90 -2.18 3.64
N ILE A 526 -5.95 -2.57 4.37
CA ILE A 526 -6.57 -1.69 5.37
C ILE A 526 -5.55 -1.37 6.48
N LYS A 527 -5.38 -0.09 6.79
CA LYS A 527 -4.61 0.33 7.96
C LYS A 527 -5.42 -0.04 9.21
N PRO A 528 -4.79 -0.63 10.23
CA PRO A 528 -5.44 -0.78 11.53
C PRO A 528 -5.93 0.59 11.98
N THR A 529 -7.22 0.71 12.27
CA THR A 529 -7.71 1.89 12.99
C THR A 529 -6.97 1.89 14.32
N GLU A 530 -6.07 2.85 14.53
CA GLU A 530 -5.47 3.04 15.86
C GLU A 530 -6.64 3.20 16.82
N ALA A 531 -6.79 2.25 17.74
CA ALA A 531 -7.79 2.37 18.77
C ALA A 531 -7.45 3.67 19.52
N THR A 532 -8.28 4.69 19.33
CA THR A 532 -8.20 5.91 20.13
C THR A 532 -8.25 5.44 21.57
N LYS A 533 -7.13 5.59 22.30
CA LYS A 533 -7.12 5.22 23.72
C LYS A 533 -8.28 5.97 24.39
N PRO A 534 -9.20 5.27 25.06
CA PRO A 534 -10.35 5.89 25.71
C PRO A 534 -9.91 6.88 26.79
#